data_AF-A0A4Q9FZE5-F1
#
_entry.id   AF-A0A4Q9FZE5-F1
#
_cell.length_a   1.000
_cell.length_b   1.000
_cell.length_c   1.000
_cell.angle_alpha   90.00
_cell.angle_beta   90.00
_cell.angle_gamma   90.00
#
_symmetry.space_group_name_H-M   'P 1'
#
loop_
_entity.id
_entity.type
_entity.pdbx_description
1 polymer ?
#
loop_
_entity_poly.entity_id
_entity_poly.type
_entity_poly.pdbx_seq_one_letter_code
_entity_poly.pdbx_strand_id
1 'polypeptide(L)' 'MSVPPVPPVDTTGAGAVFVGLFLAAILPGGPAVAALDLALHGATLSATGLGVNTAPRARTG' A
#
# COMPACT_ATOMS: atom_id res chain seq x y z
N MET A 1 -10.91 -10.69 3.05
CA MET A 1 -9.54 -10.15 2.89
C MET A 1 -8.84 -10.20 4.22
N SER A 2 -7.57 -10.62 4.23
CA SER A 2 -6.69 -10.54 5.40
C SER A 2 -5.44 -9.74 5.02
N VAL A 3 -4.96 -8.90 5.93
CA VAL A 3 -3.73 -8.13 5.72
C VAL A 3 -2.53 -9.07 5.85
N PRO A 4 -1.57 -9.08 4.90
CA PRO A 4 -0.37 -9.87 5.04
C PRO A 4 0.46 -9.36 6.24
N PRO A 5 0.87 -10.24 7.17
CA PRO A 5 1.75 -9.83 8.25
C PRO A 5 3.13 -9.49 7.66
N VAL A 6 3.64 -8.31 8.01
CA VAL A 6 5.00 -7.88 7.69
C VAL A 6 5.67 -7.36 8.96
N PRO A 7 7.00 -7.47 9.09
CA PRO A 7 7.71 -6.78 10.17
C PRO A 7 7.68 -5.27 9.91
N PRO A 8 6.91 -4.48 10.69
CA PRO A 8 6.79 -3.05 10.44
C PRO A 8 8.08 -2.34 10.88
N VAL A 9 8.55 -1.42 10.05
CA VAL A 9 9.70 -0.53 10.31
C VAL A 9 9.19 0.86 10.69
N ASP A 10 8.24 1.41 9.92
CA ASP A 10 7.60 2.70 10.17
C ASP A 10 6.22 2.72 9.51
N THR A 11 5.16 2.99 10.27
CA THR A 11 3.77 3.02 9.75
C THR A 11 3.33 4.42 9.32
N THR A 12 4.20 5.42 9.42
CA THR A 12 3.89 6.81 9.11
C THR A 12 3.43 6.94 7.66
N GLY A 13 2.17 7.37 7.49
CA GLY A 13 1.56 7.58 6.18
C GLY A 13 1.05 6.32 5.46
N ALA A 14 1.11 5.13 6.07
CA ALA A 14 0.53 3.92 5.49
C ALA A 14 -0.97 4.06 5.18
N GLY A 15 -1.71 4.81 6.01
CA GLY A 15 -3.12 5.14 5.74
C GLY A 15 -3.32 6.07 4.54
N ALA A 16 -2.41 7.02 4.31
CA ALA A 16 -2.45 7.88 3.12
C ALA A 16 -2.14 7.08 1.84
N VAL A 17 -1.19 6.14 1.91
CA VAL A 17 -0.90 5.20 0.83
C VAL A 17 -2.11 4.32 0.52
N PHE A 18 -2.77 3.78 1.55
CA PHE A 18 -4.01 3.02 1.39
C PHE A 18 -5.08 3.83 0.65
N VAL A 19 -5.40 5.04 1.14
CA VAL A 19 -6.43 5.88 0.54
C VAL A 19 -6.07 6.26 -0.90
N GLY A 20 -4.82 6.64 -1.16
CA GLY A 20 -4.37 7.00 -2.50
C GLY A 20 -4.51 5.86 -3.51
N LEU A 21 -4.07 4.65 -3.15
CA LEU A 21 -4.18 3.47 -4.01
C LEU A 21 -5.63 3.02 -4.20
N PHE A 22 -6.44 3.06 -3.13
CA PHE A 22 -7.85 2.73 -3.23
C PHE A 22 -8.59 3.68 -4.18
N LEU A 23 -8.39 5.00 -4.01
CA LEU A 23 -9.00 6.01 -4.86
C LEU A 23 -8.53 5.90 -6.32
N ALA A 24 -7.24 5.66 -6.54
CA ALA A 24 -6.69 5.48 -7.88
C ALA A 24 -7.31 4.28 -8.61
N ALA A 25 -7.66 3.20 -7.90
CA ALA A 25 -8.26 2.01 -8.47
C ALA A 25 -9.79 2.08 -8.59
N ILE A 26 -10.49 2.74 -7.66
CA ILE A 26 -11.96 2.76 -7.62
C ILE A 26 -12.57 3.87 -8.50
N LEU A 27 -11.96 5.06 -8.55
CA LEU A 27 -12.52 6.22 -9.26
C LEU A 27 -12.68 5.98 -10.79
N PRO A 28 -11.79 5.23 -11.47
CA PRO A 28 -12.00 4.85 -12.87
C PRO A 28 -13.14 3.83 -13.10
N GLY A 29 -13.86 3.41 -12.05
CA GLY A 29 -14.91 2.39 -12.12
C GLY A 29 -14.41 0.95 -11.89
N GLY A 30 -13.23 0.79 -11.26
CA GLY A 30 -12.67 -0.53 -10.97
C GLY A 30 -13.48 -1.32 -9.93
N PRO A 31 -13.32 -2.65 -9.85
CA PRO A 31 -14.00 -3.46 -8.85
C PRO A 31 -13.53 -3.09 -7.43
N ALA A 32 -14.47 -2.83 -6.51
CA ALA A 32 -14.16 -2.43 -5.14
C ALA A 32 -13.26 -3.43 -4.39
N VAL A 33 -13.46 -4.74 -4.61
CA VAL A 33 -12.63 -5.79 -4.02
C VAL A 33 -11.20 -5.67 -4.54
N ALA A 34 -10.99 -5.57 -5.85
CA ALA A 34 -9.64 -5.42 -6.41
C ALA A 34 -8.93 -4.14 -5.94
N ALA A 35 -9.69 -3.03 -5.81
CA ALA A 35 -9.16 -1.77 -5.27
C ALA A 35 -8.73 -1.90 -3.81
N LEU A 36 -9.51 -2.61 -2.98
CA LEU A 36 -9.15 -2.89 -1.59
C LEU A 36 -7.88 -3.75 -1.49
N ASP A 37 -7.75 -4.79 -2.31
CA ASP A 37 -6.58 -5.67 -2.30
C ASP A 37 -5.30 -4.91 -2.65
N LEU A 38 -5.36 -4.05 -3.67
CA LEU A 38 -4.25 -3.19 -4.08
C LEU A 38 -3.84 -2.22 -2.96
N ALA A 39 -4.83 -1.57 -2.34
CA ALA A 39 -4.61 -0.60 -1.28
C ALA A 39 -3.99 -1.25 -0.03
N LEU A 40 -4.47 -2.43 0.36
CA LEU A 40 -3.92 -3.21 1.47
C LEU A 40 -2.47 -3.60 1.21
N HIS A 41 -2.17 -4.15 0.03
CA HIS A 41 -0.79 -4.52 -0.32
C HIS A 41 0.16 -3.32 -0.30
N GLY A 42 -0.23 -2.20 -0.89
CA GLY A 42 0.63 -1.01 -0.93
C GLY A 42 0.85 -0.39 0.45
N ALA A 43 -0.18 -0.32 1.28
CA ALA A 43 -0.06 0.16 2.66
C ALA A 43 0.85 -0.76 3.49
N THR A 44 0.66 -2.08 3.40
CA THR A 44 1.51 -3.07 4.05
C THR A 44 2.97 -2.95 3.61
N LEU A 45 3.23 -2.78 2.31
CA LEU A 45 4.60 -2.61 1.79
C LEU A 45 5.23 -1.29 2.27
N SER A 46 4.48 -0.19 2.29
CA SER A 46 4.98 1.10 2.78
C SER A 46 5.46 1.03 4.24
N ALA A 47 4.84 0.16 5.05
CA ALA A 47 5.21 -0.03 6.45
C ALA A 47 6.57 -0.72 6.66
N THR A 48 7.20 -1.26 5.61
CA THR A 48 8.47 -2.02 5.68
C THR A 48 9.72 -1.17 5.44
N GLY A 49 9.56 0.13 5.17
CA GLY A 49 10.65 1.11 5.02
C GLY A 49 10.43 2.32 5.93
N LEU A 50 11.38 3.27 5.95
CA LEU A 50 11.24 4.52 6.71
C LEU A 50 10.39 5.54 5.93
N GLY A 51 9.48 6.24 6.63
CA GLY A 51 8.65 7.30 6.08
C GLY A 51 7.66 6.84 4.99
N VAL A 52 7.05 7.82 4.30
CA VAL A 52 6.15 7.58 3.16
C VAL A 52 6.98 7.08 1.97
N ASN A 53 7.28 5.78 1.95
CA ASN A 53 7.96 5.13 0.84
C ASN A 53 6.91 4.65 -0.18
N THR A 54 6.69 5.44 -1.23
CA THR A 54 5.83 5.07 -2.37
C THR A 54 6.61 4.42 -3.52
N ALA A 55 7.94 4.34 -3.42
CA ALA A 55 8.79 3.79 -4.46
C ALA A 55 9.02 2.27 -4.27
N PRO A 56 9.00 1.46 -5.34
CA PRO A 56 9.58 0.13 -5.27
C PRO A 56 11.07 0.29 -4.96
N ARG A 57 11.52 -0.32 -3.86
CA ARG A 57 12.94 -0.38 -3.51
C ARG A 57 13.67 -0.99 -4.70
N ALA A 58 14.48 -0.20 -5.41
CA ALA A 58 15.31 -0.71 -6.49
C ALA A 58 16.17 -1.83 -5.91
N ARG A 59 16.05 -3.05 -6.45
CA ARG A 59 16.94 -4.15 -6.09
C ARG A 59 18.32 -3.80 -6.63
N THR A 60 19.16 -3.19 -5.81
CA THR A 60 20.60 -3.17 -6.05
C THR A 60 21.11 -4.58 -5.75
N GLY A 61 21.52 -5.28 -6.80
CA GLY A 61 22.25 -6.55 -6.71
C GLY A 61 23.68 -6.36 -6.24
#